data_AF-A0A1H8NTV8-F1
#
_entry.id   AF-A0A1H8NTV8-F1
#
_cell.length_a   1.000
_cell.length_b   1.000
_cell.length_c   1.000
_cell.angle_alpha   90.00
_cell.angle_beta   90.00
_cell.angle_gamma   90.00
#
_symmetry.space_group_name_H-M   'P 1'
#
loop_
_entity.id
_entity.type
_entity.pdbx_description
1 polymer ?
#
loop_
_entity_poly.entity_id
_entity_poly.type
_entity_poly.pdbx_seq_one_letter_code
_entity_poly.pdbx_strand_id
1 'polypeptide(L)'
;MDDLSTTRAANDPVAGCECSCDRGWQDVQDEVNQALRSDDPLERNRQITAAYDGLAEADPRNIWVRLASYVSVQGGCAMQRTQAWDAQTLGRMVVNPSEAMDALQDANRTIFSNIYPVARFAQKCGAKQLRRCVESGAFEADPSLLDAMDMLEKGELRTASDLIAEHEQVDIVQPVYERHADTFRDLMRAEALIPFDQTSIPIAKHCTRDNLVSIDGLDVRDPRDRVQYYRRLVNRMLQQERTSRHGATGTW
;
A
#
# COMPACT_ATOMS: atom_id res chain seq x y z
N MET A 1 25.37 -5.00 -63.08
CA MET A 1 25.94 -4.64 -61.77
C MET A 1 25.01 -3.62 -61.18
N ASP A 2 24.35 -4.05 -60.11
CA ASP A 2 23.75 -3.26 -59.02
C ASP A 2 22.81 -2.11 -59.40
N ASP A 3 21.53 -2.45 -59.50
CA ASP A 3 20.42 -1.53 -59.26
C ASP A 3 19.85 -1.81 -57.86
N LEU A 4 19.94 -0.83 -56.95
CA LEU A 4 19.60 -0.97 -55.53
C LEU A 4 18.10 -0.77 -55.29
N SER A 5 17.28 -1.71 -55.75
CA SER A 5 15.85 -1.75 -55.40
C SER A 5 15.60 -2.66 -54.19
N THR A 6 15.62 -2.07 -52.99
CA THR A 6 15.16 -2.73 -51.75
C THR A 6 13.94 -2.03 -51.17
N THR A 7 12.83 -2.06 -51.90
CA THR A 7 11.49 -1.80 -51.34
C THR A 7 11.05 -2.99 -50.47
N ARG A 8 11.68 -3.14 -49.30
CA ARG A 8 11.02 -3.81 -48.18
C ARG A 8 9.87 -2.93 -47.74
N ALA A 9 8.64 -3.34 -48.05
CA ALA A 9 7.46 -2.79 -47.41
C ALA A 9 7.61 -2.96 -45.89
N ALA A 10 7.66 -1.85 -45.17
CA ALA A 10 7.68 -1.82 -43.71
C ALA A 10 6.27 -2.11 -43.19
N ASN A 11 5.88 -3.40 -43.24
CA ASN A 11 4.62 -3.84 -42.65
C ASN A 11 4.83 -4.28 -41.20
N ASP A 12 3.99 -3.69 -40.37
CA ASP A 12 3.76 -3.84 -38.94
C ASP A 12 4.87 -3.42 -37.96
N PRO A 13 4.50 -2.64 -36.93
CA PRO A 13 5.39 -2.37 -35.81
C PRO A 13 5.63 -3.67 -35.03
N VAL A 14 6.73 -3.70 -34.27
CA VAL A 14 6.88 -4.68 -33.20
C VAL A 14 5.70 -4.49 -32.25
N ALA A 15 4.70 -5.36 -32.35
CA ALA A 15 3.61 -5.42 -31.38
C ALA A 15 4.26 -5.67 -30.02
N GLY A 16 4.28 -4.64 -29.16
CA GLY A 16 4.85 -4.75 -27.82
C GLY A 16 4.18 -5.94 -27.12
N CYS A 17 5.00 -6.87 -26.63
CA CYS A 17 4.53 -8.18 -26.17
C CYS A 17 3.32 -8.02 -25.24
N GLU A 18 2.13 -8.42 -25.70
CA GLU A 18 0.91 -8.33 -24.91
C GLU A 18 1.11 -9.20 -23.65
N CYS A 19 0.91 -8.60 -22.48
CA CYS A 19 1.12 -9.28 -21.21
C CYS A 19 0.15 -10.48 -21.09
N SER A 20 0.66 -11.70 -21.20
CA SER A 20 -0.16 -12.90 -21.00
C SER A 20 -0.55 -13.03 -19.53
N CYS A 21 -1.78 -13.48 -19.26
CA CYS A 21 -2.31 -13.60 -17.90
C CYS A 21 -1.39 -14.43 -17.00
N ASP A 22 -1.06 -15.65 -17.43
CA ASP A 22 -0.28 -16.60 -16.63
C ASP A 22 1.10 -16.05 -16.28
N ARG A 23 1.87 -15.56 -17.27
CA ARG A 23 3.22 -15.03 -17.03
C ARG A 23 3.18 -13.72 -16.26
N GLY A 24 2.29 -12.80 -16.64
CA GLY A 24 2.16 -11.52 -15.95
C GLY A 24 1.78 -11.68 -14.49
N TRP A 25 0.90 -12.64 -14.17
CA TRP A 25 0.53 -12.96 -12.81
C TRP A 25 1.62 -13.73 -12.08
N GLN A 26 2.28 -14.69 -12.72
CA GLN A 26 3.43 -15.40 -12.14
C GLN A 26 4.57 -14.44 -11.76
N ASP A 27 4.96 -13.53 -12.67
CA ASP A 27 5.98 -12.51 -12.40
C ASP A 27 5.61 -11.60 -11.21
N VAL A 28 4.30 -11.39 -10.97
CA VAL A 28 3.79 -10.60 -9.83
C VAL A 28 3.79 -11.44 -8.56
N GLN A 29 3.37 -12.70 -8.62
CA GLN A 29 3.40 -13.63 -7.49
C GLN A 29 4.85 -13.90 -7.03
N ASP A 30 5.82 -13.97 -7.94
CA ASP A 30 7.23 -14.10 -7.60
C ASP A 30 7.76 -12.86 -6.86
N GLU A 31 7.37 -11.64 -7.25
CA GLU A 31 7.67 -10.42 -6.49
C GLU A 31 7.05 -10.42 -5.08
N VAL A 32 5.78 -10.86 -4.97
CA VAL A 32 5.04 -10.94 -3.70
C VAL A 32 5.67 -11.97 -2.77
N ASN A 33 5.93 -13.17 -3.27
CA ASN A 33 6.59 -14.26 -2.55
C ASN A 33 7.98 -13.85 -2.08
N GLN A 34 8.75 -13.15 -2.92
CA GLN A 34 10.08 -12.66 -2.55
C GLN A 34 10.00 -11.62 -1.42
N ALA A 35 9.04 -10.69 -1.45
CA ALA A 35 8.87 -9.69 -0.39
C ALA A 35 8.31 -10.25 0.93
N LEU A 36 7.56 -11.36 0.87
CA LEU A 36 7.00 -12.05 2.04
C LEU A 36 7.94 -13.12 2.65
N ARG A 37 9.09 -13.38 2.02
CA ARG A 37 9.97 -14.52 2.29
C ARG A 37 10.64 -14.52 3.67
N SER A 38 10.87 -13.35 4.26
CA SER A 38 11.57 -13.24 5.55
C SER A 38 10.66 -13.59 6.71
N ASP A 39 11.12 -14.45 7.62
CA ASP A 39 10.43 -14.71 8.89
C ASP A 39 10.54 -13.51 9.85
N ASP A 40 11.68 -12.79 9.83
CA ASP A 40 11.87 -11.54 10.58
C ASP A 40 10.83 -10.48 10.14
N PRO A 41 9.95 -10.01 11.07
CA PRO A 41 8.93 -9.00 10.77
C PRO A 41 9.48 -7.70 10.20
N LEU A 42 10.63 -7.24 10.70
CA LEU A 42 11.21 -5.95 10.32
C LEU A 42 11.84 -6.01 8.94
N GLU A 43 12.58 -7.07 8.65
CA GLU A 43 13.14 -7.31 7.31
C GLU A 43 12.03 -7.56 6.28
N ARG A 44 10.98 -8.30 6.63
CA ARG A 44 9.81 -8.49 5.76
C ARG A 44 9.10 -7.16 5.47
N ASN A 45 8.86 -6.33 6.49
CA ASN A 45 8.29 -5.00 6.27
C ASN A 45 9.21 -4.11 5.41
N ARG A 46 10.54 -4.22 5.56
CA ARG A 46 11.50 -3.49 4.71
C ARG A 46 11.36 -3.87 3.24
N GLN A 47 11.18 -5.16 2.94
CA GLN A 47 10.99 -5.65 1.57
C GLN A 47 9.64 -5.23 0.98
N ILE A 48 8.55 -5.31 1.77
CA ILE A 48 7.21 -4.81 1.40
C ILE A 48 7.23 -3.29 1.13
N THR A 49 7.93 -2.53 1.98
CA THR A 49 8.09 -1.08 1.82
C THR A 49 8.83 -0.75 0.52
N ALA A 50 9.92 -1.47 0.22
CA ALA A 50 10.67 -1.32 -1.02
C ALA A 50 9.85 -1.69 -2.28
N ALA A 51 8.96 -2.69 -2.17
CA ALA A 51 8.03 -3.03 -3.24
C ALA A 51 7.01 -1.91 -3.49
N TYR A 52 6.43 -1.32 -2.44
CA TYR A 52 5.56 -0.15 -2.57
C TYR A 52 6.29 1.08 -3.10
N ASP A 53 7.53 1.35 -2.68
CA ASP A 53 8.37 2.44 -3.21
C ASP A 53 8.61 2.26 -4.72
N GLY A 54 9.04 1.08 -5.15
CA GLY A 54 9.28 0.77 -6.56
C GLY A 54 8.01 0.86 -7.42
N LEU A 55 6.84 0.46 -6.90
CA LEU A 55 5.58 0.61 -7.62
C LEU A 55 5.10 2.08 -7.63
N ALA A 56 5.34 2.85 -6.57
CA ALA A 56 5.04 4.28 -6.51
C ALA A 56 5.91 5.11 -7.48
N GLU A 57 7.15 4.69 -7.71
CA GLU A 57 8.04 5.26 -8.74
C GLU A 57 7.59 4.85 -10.16
N ALA A 58 7.18 3.59 -10.36
CA ALA A 58 6.76 3.07 -11.65
C ALA A 58 5.38 3.56 -12.13
N ASP A 59 4.42 3.79 -11.23
CA ASP A 59 3.17 4.51 -11.53
C ASP A 59 2.85 5.60 -10.49
N PRO A 60 3.47 6.79 -10.60
CA PRO A 60 3.25 7.88 -9.67
C PRO A 60 1.85 8.50 -9.80
N ARG A 61 0.97 8.00 -10.67
CA ARG A 61 -0.44 8.40 -10.74
C ARG A 61 -1.29 7.63 -9.71
N ASN A 62 -0.84 6.45 -9.29
CA ASN A 62 -1.54 5.65 -8.29
C ASN A 62 -1.36 6.25 -6.88
N ILE A 63 -2.32 7.08 -6.47
CA ILE A 63 -2.30 7.79 -5.18
C ILE A 63 -2.32 6.80 -4.00
N TRP A 64 -3.02 5.66 -4.13
CA TRP A 64 -3.06 4.65 -3.08
C TRP A 64 -1.69 3.99 -2.87
N VAL A 65 -1.03 3.53 -3.94
CA VAL A 65 0.33 2.97 -3.84
C VAL A 65 1.31 3.99 -3.28
N ARG A 66 1.21 5.26 -3.72
CA ARG A 66 2.01 6.34 -3.16
C ARG A 66 1.79 6.47 -1.65
N LEU A 67 0.55 6.46 -1.15
CA LEU A 67 0.31 6.50 0.30
C LEU A 67 0.78 5.23 1.01
N ALA A 68 0.55 4.04 0.46
CA ALA A 68 1.03 2.76 0.96
C ALA A 68 2.55 2.80 1.20
N SER A 69 3.31 3.40 0.27
CA SER A 69 4.76 3.58 0.40
C SER A 69 5.19 4.50 1.57
N TYR A 70 4.32 5.40 2.06
CA TYR A 70 4.57 6.17 3.30
C TYR A 70 4.13 5.38 4.53
N VAL A 71 2.91 4.83 4.54
CA VAL A 71 2.36 4.17 5.74
C VAL A 71 3.04 2.82 6.04
N SER A 72 3.60 2.14 5.04
CA SER A 72 4.43 0.94 5.23
C SER A 72 5.72 1.22 6.02
N VAL A 73 6.32 2.41 5.86
CA VAL A 73 7.41 2.86 6.73
C VAL A 73 6.91 2.99 8.17
N GLN A 74 5.74 3.60 8.37
CA GLN A 74 5.18 3.82 9.71
C GLN A 74 4.73 2.52 10.39
N GLY A 75 4.26 1.53 9.63
CA GLY A 75 4.05 0.16 10.12
C GLY A 75 5.35 -0.47 10.63
N GLY A 76 6.45 -0.33 9.89
CA GLY A 76 7.78 -0.74 10.35
C GLY A 76 8.25 -0.02 11.61
N CYS A 77 8.02 1.30 11.70
CA CYS A 77 8.32 2.07 12.90
C CYS A 77 7.47 1.63 14.10
N ALA A 78 6.20 1.27 13.90
CA ALA A 78 5.35 0.70 14.94
C ALA A 78 5.89 -0.65 15.41
N MET A 79 6.27 -1.56 14.50
CA MET A 79 6.91 -2.84 14.85
C MET A 79 8.20 -2.64 15.65
N GLN A 80 9.09 -1.72 15.25
CA GLN A 80 10.32 -1.40 16.00
C GLN A 80 10.02 -0.90 17.43
N ARG A 81 9.01 -0.05 17.61
CA ARG A 81 8.56 0.39 18.95
C ARG A 81 8.01 -0.78 19.77
N THR A 82 7.20 -1.65 19.17
CA THR A 82 6.64 -2.83 19.85
C THR A 82 7.74 -3.79 20.29
N GLN A 83 8.76 -4.03 19.47
CA GLN A 83 9.93 -4.83 19.86
C GLN A 83 10.72 -4.18 21.02
N ALA A 84 10.84 -2.86 21.03
CA ALA A 84 11.46 -2.13 22.14
C ALA A 84 10.60 -2.13 23.42
N TRP A 85 9.27 -2.23 23.31
CA TRP A 85 8.36 -2.35 24.46
C TRP A 85 8.43 -3.70 25.16
N ASP A 86 8.82 -4.78 24.47
CA ASP A 86 9.10 -6.06 25.15
C ASP A 86 10.23 -5.92 26.19
N ALA A 87 11.19 -5.03 25.98
CA ALA A 87 12.24 -4.73 26.95
C ALA A 87 11.78 -3.84 28.12
N GLN A 88 10.53 -3.38 28.18
CA GLN A 88 10.06 -2.36 29.15
C GLN A 88 8.83 -2.80 29.97
N THR A 89 8.96 -2.78 31.29
CA THR A 89 7.93 -3.22 32.25
C THR A 89 6.57 -2.55 32.07
N LEU A 90 6.55 -1.24 31.76
CA LEU A 90 5.31 -0.49 31.53
C LEU A 90 4.61 -0.88 30.21
N GLY A 91 5.35 -1.21 29.16
CA GLY A 91 4.76 -1.68 27.89
C GLY A 91 3.95 -2.95 28.12
N ARG A 92 4.58 -3.94 28.76
CA ARG A 92 3.97 -5.23 29.14
C ARG A 92 2.77 -5.14 30.10
N MET A 93 2.60 -4.02 30.82
CA MET A 93 1.46 -3.82 31.73
C MET A 93 0.18 -3.34 31.05
N VAL A 94 0.29 -2.78 29.83
CA VAL A 94 -0.84 -2.09 29.17
C VAL A 94 -1.19 -2.71 27.82
N VAL A 95 -0.22 -3.35 27.14
CA VAL A 95 -0.43 -4.10 25.89
C VAL A 95 0.48 -5.33 25.88
N ASN A 96 0.02 -6.47 25.38
CA ASN A 96 0.90 -7.62 25.14
C ASN A 96 1.77 -7.35 23.89
N PRO A 97 3.11 -7.23 23.99
CA PRO A 97 3.94 -6.88 22.84
C PRO A 97 3.97 -7.96 21.76
N SER A 98 3.75 -9.24 22.10
CA SER A 98 3.67 -10.31 21.09
C SER A 98 2.40 -10.15 20.25
N GLU A 99 1.24 -10.06 20.89
CA GLU A 99 -0.05 -9.91 20.20
C GLU A 99 -0.11 -8.60 19.39
N ALA A 100 0.50 -7.52 19.88
CA ALA A 100 0.64 -6.27 19.13
C ALA A 100 1.57 -6.41 17.91
N MET A 101 2.66 -7.17 18.03
CA MET A 101 3.54 -7.48 16.90
C MET A 101 2.82 -8.39 15.90
N ASP A 102 2.04 -9.37 16.35
CA ASP A 102 1.28 -10.29 15.49
C ASP A 102 0.14 -9.56 14.76
N ALA A 103 -0.58 -8.66 15.42
CA ALA A 103 -1.58 -7.79 14.78
C ALA A 103 -0.97 -6.88 13.69
N LEU A 104 0.19 -6.26 13.98
CA LEU A 104 0.92 -5.44 13.00
C LEU A 104 1.41 -6.26 11.81
N GLN A 105 1.93 -7.47 12.04
CA GLN A 105 2.37 -8.38 11.00
C GLN A 105 1.22 -8.87 10.12
N ASP A 106 0.10 -9.25 10.74
CA ASP A 106 -1.09 -9.76 10.06
C ASP A 106 -1.68 -8.67 9.15
N ALA A 107 -1.88 -7.45 9.66
CA ALA A 107 -2.34 -6.31 8.85
C ALA A 107 -1.42 -6.05 7.65
N ASN A 108 -0.10 -6.02 7.88
CA ASN A 108 0.89 -5.72 6.85
C ASN A 108 0.91 -6.77 5.73
N ARG A 109 0.93 -8.06 6.09
CA ARG A 109 0.89 -9.18 5.14
C ARG A 109 -0.45 -9.25 4.41
N THR A 110 -1.55 -9.03 5.12
CA THR A 110 -2.91 -9.11 4.58
C THR A 110 -3.18 -8.00 3.57
N ILE A 111 -2.84 -6.74 3.86
CA ILE A 111 -2.98 -5.63 2.89
C ILE A 111 -2.08 -5.87 1.66
N PHE A 112 -0.81 -6.20 1.88
CA PHE A 112 0.15 -6.40 0.79
C PHE A 112 -0.29 -7.53 -0.15
N SER A 113 -0.64 -8.70 0.39
CA SER A 113 -0.97 -9.89 -0.42
C SER A 113 -2.26 -9.76 -1.23
N ASN A 114 -3.19 -8.86 -0.85
CA ASN A 114 -4.45 -8.67 -1.56
C ASN A 114 -4.39 -7.54 -2.59
N ILE A 115 -3.77 -6.39 -2.26
CA ILE A 115 -3.87 -5.18 -3.08
C ILE A 115 -2.63 -4.97 -3.97
N TYR A 116 -1.43 -5.26 -3.48
CA TYR A 116 -0.20 -5.07 -4.26
C TYR A 116 -0.18 -5.89 -5.56
N PRO A 117 -0.59 -7.19 -5.60
CA PRO A 117 -0.56 -7.97 -6.84
C PRO A 117 -1.42 -7.34 -7.94
N VAL A 118 -2.63 -6.90 -7.59
CA VAL A 118 -3.60 -6.33 -8.54
C VAL A 118 -3.08 -5.00 -9.09
N ALA A 119 -2.60 -4.11 -8.21
CA ALA A 119 -2.01 -2.84 -8.62
C ALA A 119 -0.74 -3.01 -9.46
N ARG A 120 0.11 -3.99 -9.12
CA ARG A 120 1.35 -4.29 -9.85
C ARG A 120 1.07 -4.92 -11.21
N PHE A 121 0.11 -5.83 -11.32
CA PHE A 121 -0.32 -6.39 -12.61
C PHE A 121 -0.92 -5.29 -13.49
N ALA A 122 -1.83 -4.45 -12.97
CA ALA A 122 -2.39 -3.33 -13.72
C ALA A 122 -1.31 -2.34 -14.20
N GLN A 123 -0.29 -2.06 -13.38
CA GLN A 123 0.84 -1.21 -13.77
C GLN A 123 1.70 -1.84 -14.89
N LYS A 124 1.95 -3.17 -14.85
CA LYS A 124 2.70 -3.88 -15.89
C LYS A 124 1.91 -4.08 -17.19
N CYS A 125 0.61 -4.32 -17.09
CA CYS A 125 -0.20 -4.95 -18.16
C CYS A 125 -1.43 -4.15 -18.59
N GLY A 126 -1.82 -3.09 -17.86
CA GLY A 126 -3.04 -2.31 -18.07
C GLY A 126 -4.27 -2.89 -17.35
N ALA A 127 -5.23 -2.03 -16.97
CA ALA A 127 -6.44 -2.47 -16.27
C ALA A 127 -7.35 -3.30 -17.18
N LYS A 128 -7.40 -2.94 -18.48
CA LYS A 128 -8.08 -3.75 -19.50
C LYS A 128 -7.55 -5.20 -19.56
N GLN A 129 -6.24 -5.42 -19.41
CA GLN A 129 -5.70 -6.78 -19.41
C GLN A 129 -5.98 -7.51 -18.11
N LEU A 130 -5.83 -6.82 -16.97
CA LEU A 130 -6.21 -7.34 -15.66
C LEU A 130 -7.64 -7.88 -15.66
N ARG A 131 -8.60 -7.06 -16.11
CA ARG A 131 -10.02 -7.44 -16.18
C ARG A 131 -10.24 -8.67 -17.07
N ARG A 132 -9.65 -8.70 -18.28
CA ARG A 132 -9.73 -9.88 -19.17
C ARG A 132 -9.21 -11.16 -18.52
N CYS A 133 -8.12 -11.09 -17.75
CA CYS A 133 -7.53 -12.24 -17.08
C CYS A 133 -8.38 -12.78 -15.92
N VAL A 134 -9.03 -11.89 -15.17
CA VAL A 134 -9.95 -12.29 -14.09
C VAL A 134 -11.26 -12.84 -14.67
N GLU A 135 -11.81 -12.20 -15.71
CA GLU A 135 -12.99 -12.70 -16.44
C GLU A 135 -12.77 -14.05 -17.12
N SER A 136 -11.53 -14.36 -17.55
CA SER A 136 -11.17 -15.69 -18.07
C SER A 136 -10.84 -16.72 -16.99
N GLY A 137 -10.87 -16.34 -15.70
CA GLY A 137 -10.55 -17.23 -14.58
C GLY A 137 -9.07 -17.60 -14.45
N ALA A 138 -8.14 -16.78 -14.97
CA ALA A 138 -6.70 -17.04 -14.84
C ALA A 138 -6.20 -16.81 -13.39
N PHE A 139 -6.82 -15.87 -12.69
CA PHE A 139 -6.67 -15.62 -11.25
C PHE A 139 -7.86 -14.82 -10.73
N GLU A 140 -8.03 -14.76 -9.42
CA GLU A 140 -9.09 -14.02 -8.75
C GLU A 140 -8.61 -12.62 -8.32
N ALA A 141 -9.50 -11.63 -8.39
CA ALA A 141 -9.32 -10.31 -7.79
C ALA A 141 -10.69 -9.73 -7.44
N ASP A 142 -10.76 -8.88 -6.41
CA ASP A 142 -12.02 -8.25 -6.02
C ASP A 142 -12.54 -7.28 -7.10
N PRO A 143 -13.85 -7.28 -7.43
CA PRO A 143 -14.43 -6.37 -8.42
C PRO A 143 -14.16 -4.88 -8.16
N SER A 144 -14.12 -4.45 -6.89
CA SER A 144 -13.83 -3.07 -6.52
C SER A 144 -12.40 -2.64 -6.89
N LEU A 145 -11.44 -3.57 -6.83
CA LEU A 145 -10.07 -3.34 -7.29
C LEU A 145 -10.00 -3.26 -8.82
N LEU A 146 -10.77 -4.08 -9.54
CA LEU A 146 -10.88 -3.98 -11.01
C LEU A 146 -11.42 -2.61 -11.43
N ASP A 147 -12.51 -2.17 -10.79
CA ASP A 147 -13.14 -0.87 -11.05
C ASP A 147 -12.19 0.28 -10.68
N ALA A 148 -11.44 0.17 -9.58
CA ALA A 148 -10.42 1.15 -9.21
C ALA A 148 -9.28 1.24 -10.24
N MET A 149 -8.82 0.10 -10.79
CA MET A 149 -7.80 0.11 -11.85
C MET A 149 -8.32 0.73 -13.14
N ASP A 150 -9.60 0.50 -13.51
CA ASP A 150 -10.23 1.17 -14.65
C ASP A 150 -10.36 2.69 -14.43
N MET A 151 -10.66 3.15 -13.21
CA MET A 151 -10.66 4.58 -12.87
C MET A 151 -9.25 5.18 -12.93
N LEU A 152 -8.23 4.43 -12.51
CA LEU A 152 -6.83 4.84 -12.62
C LEU A 152 -6.40 4.99 -14.09
N GLU A 153 -6.78 4.05 -14.97
CA GLU A 153 -6.49 4.11 -16.41
C GLU A 153 -7.20 5.30 -17.09
N LYS A 154 -8.42 5.65 -16.67
CA LYS A 154 -9.16 6.85 -17.12
C LYS A 154 -8.59 8.18 -16.60
N GLY A 155 -7.65 8.15 -15.65
CA GLY A 155 -7.10 9.34 -15.00
C GLY A 155 -7.95 9.89 -13.84
N GLU A 156 -8.95 9.15 -13.36
CA GLU A 156 -9.76 9.48 -12.18
C GLU A 156 -9.02 9.09 -10.89
N LEU A 157 -7.81 9.63 -10.72
CA LEU A 157 -6.81 9.15 -9.74
C LEU A 157 -7.33 9.15 -8.29
N ARG A 158 -8.18 10.11 -7.92
CA ARG A 158 -8.74 10.18 -6.57
C ARG A 158 -9.88 9.18 -6.38
N THR A 159 -10.75 9.00 -7.37
CA THR A 159 -11.81 7.98 -7.36
C THR A 159 -11.20 6.59 -7.21
N ALA A 160 -10.18 6.28 -8.01
CA ALA A 160 -9.41 5.03 -7.91
C ALA A 160 -8.84 4.81 -6.50
N SER A 161 -8.17 5.83 -5.95
CA SER A 161 -7.57 5.75 -4.61
C SER A 161 -8.58 5.57 -3.50
N ASP A 162 -9.73 6.23 -3.56
CA ASP A 162 -10.77 6.12 -2.54
C ASP A 162 -11.50 4.76 -2.63
N LEU A 163 -11.65 4.17 -3.82
CA LEU A 163 -12.18 2.81 -4.00
C LEU A 163 -11.26 1.74 -3.39
N ILE A 164 -9.95 1.78 -3.67
CA ILE A 164 -8.98 0.83 -3.10
C ILE A 164 -8.97 0.94 -1.57
N ALA A 165 -9.03 2.16 -1.03
CA ALA A 165 -9.05 2.40 0.41
C ALA A 165 -10.34 1.91 1.08
N GLU A 166 -11.49 2.01 0.41
CA GLU A 166 -12.75 1.48 0.92
C GLU A 166 -12.68 -0.05 1.03
N HIS A 167 -12.24 -0.73 -0.03
CA HIS A 167 -12.02 -2.18 -0.02
C HIS A 167 -10.96 -2.60 1.02
N GLU A 168 -9.82 -1.91 1.08
CA GLU A 168 -8.78 -2.16 2.08
C GLU A 168 -9.34 -2.11 3.49
N GLN A 169 -10.04 -1.04 3.83
CA GLN A 169 -10.43 -0.78 5.21
C GLN A 169 -11.67 -1.54 5.65
N VAL A 170 -12.61 -1.83 4.73
CA VAL A 170 -13.87 -2.54 5.00
C VAL A 170 -13.72 -4.05 4.86
N ASP A 171 -13.07 -4.54 3.81
CA ASP A 171 -13.09 -5.98 3.47
C ASP A 171 -11.78 -6.69 3.87
N ILE A 172 -10.64 -6.01 3.74
CA ILE A 172 -9.31 -6.63 3.95
C ILE A 172 -8.79 -6.44 5.38
N VAL A 173 -8.92 -5.24 5.95
CA VAL A 173 -8.39 -4.87 7.28
C VAL A 173 -9.36 -5.15 8.41
N GLN A 174 -10.68 -5.04 8.17
CA GLN A 174 -11.67 -5.30 9.23
C GLN A 174 -11.58 -6.73 9.81
N PRO A 175 -11.38 -7.81 9.02
CA PRO A 175 -11.13 -9.14 9.57
C PRO A 175 -9.84 -9.25 10.42
N VAL A 176 -8.85 -8.39 10.19
CA VAL A 176 -7.64 -8.29 11.04
C VAL A 176 -8.00 -7.67 12.39
N TYR A 177 -8.77 -6.58 12.39
CA TYR A 177 -9.29 -5.95 13.61
C TYR A 177 -10.13 -6.92 14.45
N GLU A 178 -10.89 -7.81 13.80
CA GLU A 178 -11.70 -8.82 14.48
C GLU A 178 -10.87 -9.97 15.05
N ARG A 179 -9.86 -10.46 14.32
CA ARG A 179 -8.90 -11.46 14.84
C ARG A 179 -8.12 -10.96 16.06
N HIS A 180 -7.74 -9.68 16.05
CA HIS A 180 -6.91 -9.04 17.08
C HIS A 180 -7.70 -8.08 17.98
N ALA A 181 -8.99 -8.32 18.16
CA ALA A 181 -9.93 -7.37 18.79
C ALA A 181 -9.58 -6.99 20.24
N ASP A 182 -8.95 -7.89 20.99
CA ASP A 182 -8.48 -7.59 22.36
C ASP A 182 -7.20 -6.75 22.33
N THR A 183 -6.24 -7.05 21.44
CA THR A 183 -5.05 -6.24 21.20
C THR A 183 -5.39 -4.79 20.84
N PHE A 184 -6.34 -4.57 19.92
CA PHE A 184 -6.79 -3.22 19.57
C PHE A 184 -7.54 -2.54 20.73
N ARG A 185 -8.29 -3.27 21.54
CA ARG A 185 -8.96 -2.73 22.73
C ARG A 185 -7.96 -2.27 23.80
N ASP A 186 -6.89 -3.03 23.99
CA ASP A 186 -5.84 -2.69 24.95
C ASP A 186 -4.94 -1.55 24.44
N LEU A 187 -4.65 -1.48 23.14
CA LEU A 187 -4.02 -0.31 22.52
C LEU A 187 -4.85 0.97 22.71
N MET A 188 -6.17 0.92 22.52
CA MET A 188 -7.06 2.07 22.77
C MET A 188 -7.12 2.47 24.26
N ARG A 189 -7.04 1.51 25.18
CA ARG A 189 -6.89 1.79 26.62
C ARG A 189 -5.54 2.42 26.94
N ALA A 190 -4.47 1.96 26.27
CA ALA A 190 -3.13 2.50 26.43
C ALA A 190 -3.05 3.97 25.99
N GLU A 191 -3.67 4.33 24.87
CA GLU A 191 -3.74 5.71 24.41
C GLU A 191 -4.39 6.65 25.43
N ALA A 192 -5.45 6.22 26.12
CA ALA A 192 -6.09 7.00 27.18
C ALA A 192 -5.22 7.18 28.45
N LEU A 193 -4.13 6.41 28.59
CA LEU A 193 -3.24 6.41 29.76
C LEU A 193 -1.85 6.99 29.47
N ILE A 194 -1.44 7.04 28.19
CA ILE A 194 -0.12 7.55 27.76
C ILE A 194 -0.30 9.02 27.34
N PRO A 195 0.44 9.99 27.93
CA PRO A 195 0.24 11.42 27.70
C PRO A 195 0.71 11.95 26.33
N PHE A 196 0.80 11.08 25.32
CA PHE A 196 1.21 11.41 23.96
C PHE A 196 0.36 10.60 22.97
N ASP A 197 -0.18 11.27 21.97
CA ASP A 197 -0.80 10.72 20.76
C ASP A 197 -0.12 9.41 20.30
N GLN A 198 -0.86 8.31 20.15
CA GLN A 198 -0.33 7.04 19.61
C GLN A 198 -0.96 6.66 18.26
N THR A 199 -2.17 7.11 17.97
CA THR A 199 -2.93 6.75 16.77
C THR A 199 -2.62 7.60 15.53
N SER A 200 -2.08 8.82 15.67
CA SER A 200 -1.76 9.63 14.49
C SER A 200 -0.57 9.09 13.72
N ILE A 201 -0.77 8.88 12.43
CA ILE A 201 0.25 8.45 11.48
C ILE A 201 0.91 9.69 10.84
N PRO A 202 2.24 9.80 10.85
CA PRO A 202 2.96 10.86 10.15
C PRO A 202 3.16 10.51 8.67
N ILE A 203 3.07 11.50 7.79
CA ILE A 203 3.44 11.31 6.37
C ILE A 203 4.96 11.51 6.22
N ALA A 204 5.74 10.47 6.49
CA ALA A 204 7.20 10.50 6.42
C ALA A 204 7.79 9.21 5.84
N LYS A 205 8.99 9.34 5.25
CA LYS A 205 9.83 8.24 4.72
C LYS A 205 10.88 7.73 5.71
N HIS A 206 10.70 8.06 6.98
CA HIS A 206 11.53 7.62 8.11
C HIS A 206 10.66 7.64 9.38
N CYS A 207 11.16 7.04 10.46
CA CYS A 207 10.50 7.10 11.76
C CYS A 207 10.65 8.49 12.38
N THR A 208 9.54 9.22 12.48
CA THR A 208 9.45 10.53 13.13
C THR A 208 8.07 10.69 13.82
N ARG A 209 7.89 11.78 14.55
CA ARG A 209 6.60 12.29 15.02
C ARG A 209 6.24 13.65 14.43
N ASP A 210 6.98 14.10 13.41
CA ASP A 210 6.62 15.28 12.63
C ASP A 210 5.56 14.95 11.58
N ASN A 211 4.78 15.95 11.13
CA ASN A 211 3.78 15.80 10.06
C ASN A 211 2.67 14.77 10.35
N LEU A 212 2.33 14.57 11.64
CA LEU A 212 1.19 13.77 12.08
C LEU A 212 -0.11 14.23 11.43
N VAL A 213 -0.94 13.26 11.05
CA VAL A 213 -2.33 13.49 10.64
C VAL A 213 -3.21 12.98 11.76
N SER A 214 -3.93 13.88 12.45
CA SER A 214 -4.76 13.45 13.57
C SER A 214 -5.97 12.65 13.13
N ILE A 215 -6.26 11.60 13.91
CA ILE A 215 -7.48 10.82 13.79
C ILE A 215 -8.72 11.58 14.27
N ASP A 216 -8.56 12.65 15.08
CA ASP A 216 -9.59 13.57 15.60
C ASP A 216 -11.06 13.16 15.36
N GLY A 217 -11.66 12.54 16.37
CA GLY A 217 -13.08 12.21 16.43
C GLY A 217 -13.51 10.94 15.67
N LEU A 218 -12.58 10.20 15.06
CA LEU A 218 -12.83 8.94 14.36
C LEU A 218 -12.45 7.74 15.24
N ASP A 219 -13.23 6.65 15.18
CA ASP A 219 -12.91 5.39 15.88
C ASP A 219 -12.10 4.45 14.96
N VAL A 220 -10.87 4.09 15.35
CA VAL A 220 -10.05 3.13 14.58
C VAL A 220 -10.74 1.78 14.35
N ARG A 221 -11.72 1.40 15.18
CA ARG A 221 -12.40 0.11 15.08
C ARG A 221 -13.51 0.13 14.04
N ASP A 222 -14.06 1.30 13.70
CA ASP A 222 -15.06 1.43 12.64
C ASP A 222 -14.36 1.53 11.26
N PRO A 223 -14.62 0.62 10.32
CA PRO A 223 -13.98 0.63 9.01
C PRO A 223 -14.29 1.90 8.20
N ARG A 224 -15.48 2.51 8.37
CA ARG A 224 -15.88 3.73 7.66
C ARG A 224 -15.11 4.94 8.17
N ASP A 225 -14.83 4.98 9.46
CA ASP A 225 -13.96 5.98 10.07
C ASP A 225 -12.50 5.81 9.64
N ARG A 226 -12.01 4.58 9.49
CA ARG A 226 -10.69 4.33 8.88
C ARG A 226 -10.61 4.82 7.42
N VAL A 227 -11.68 4.66 6.61
CA VAL A 227 -11.75 5.25 5.25
C VAL A 227 -11.72 6.79 5.30
N GLN A 228 -12.42 7.41 6.25
CA GLN A 228 -12.33 8.87 6.46
C GLN A 228 -10.91 9.30 6.84
N TYR A 229 -10.25 8.54 7.72
CA TYR A 229 -8.88 8.81 8.15
C TYR A 229 -7.87 8.66 6.99
N TYR A 230 -8.00 7.61 6.18
CA TYR A 230 -7.25 7.45 4.92
C TYR A 230 -7.37 8.68 4.02
N ARG A 231 -8.57 9.25 3.85
CA ARG A 231 -8.77 10.47 3.04
C ARG A 231 -8.01 11.68 3.61
N ARG A 232 -7.85 11.78 4.94
CA ARG A 232 -7.00 12.81 5.59
C ARG A 232 -5.51 12.57 5.30
N LEU A 233 -5.05 11.31 5.38
CA LEU A 233 -3.67 10.92 5.07
C LEU A 233 -3.29 11.24 3.61
N VAL A 234 -4.15 10.89 2.64
CA VAL A 234 -3.96 11.25 1.22
C VAL A 234 -3.85 12.77 1.05
N ASN A 235 -4.73 13.54 1.67
CA ASN A 235 -4.71 15.00 1.56
C ASN A 235 -3.39 15.59 2.09
N ARG A 236 -2.88 15.09 3.22
CA ARG A 236 -1.59 15.51 3.78
C ARG A 236 -0.42 15.14 2.86
N MET A 237 -0.39 13.93 2.32
CA MET A 237 0.63 13.47 1.38
C MET A 237 0.70 14.36 0.14
N LEU A 238 -0.44 14.56 -0.54
CA LEU A 238 -0.51 15.38 -1.74
C LEU A 238 -0.13 16.84 -1.49
N GLN A 239 -0.42 17.38 -0.30
CA GLN A 239 0.04 18.71 0.13
C GLN A 239 1.57 18.74 0.27
N GLN A 240 2.16 17.76 0.96
CA GLN A 240 3.59 17.69 1.23
C GLN A 240 4.41 17.56 -0.06
N GLU A 241 4.02 16.64 -0.96
CA GLU A 241 4.70 16.45 -2.25
C GLU A 241 4.62 17.69 -3.15
N ARG A 242 3.50 18.45 -3.10
CA ARG A 242 3.39 19.75 -3.78
C ARG A 242 4.40 20.74 -3.21
N THR A 243 4.49 20.89 -1.89
CA THR A 243 5.46 21.81 -1.26
C THR A 243 6.90 21.45 -1.60
N SER A 244 7.27 20.15 -1.55
CA SER A 244 8.62 19.69 -1.92
C SER A 244 9.00 20.03 -3.37
N ARG A 245 8.06 19.92 -4.32
CA ARG A 245 8.31 20.26 -5.73
C ARG A 245 8.55 21.77 -5.94
N HIS A 246 7.83 22.64 -5.23
CA HIS A 246 8.01 24.09 -5.36
C HIS A 246 9.27 24.59 -4.64
N GLY A 247 9.69 23.93 -3.55
CA GLY A 247 10.98 24.22 -2.89
C GLY A 247 12.19 23.89 -3.75
N ALA A 248 12.11 22.82 -4.55
CA ALA A 248 13.20 22.40 -5.45
C ALA A 248 13.43 23.34 -6.65
N THR A 249 12.48 24.23 -6.98
CA THR A 249 12.60 25.22 -8.06
C THR A 249 13.03 26.61 -7.57
N GLY A 250 13.31 26.76 -6.26
CA GLY A 250 13.50 28.04 -5.58
C GLY A 250 14.95 28.50 -5.36
N THR A 251 15.92 27.98 -6.11
CA THR A 251 17.34 28.42 -6.04
C THR A 251 17.92 28.67 -7.42
N TRP A 252 17.91 29.94 -7.84
CA TRP A 252 18.74 30.55 -8.87
C TRP A 252 19.06 31.99 -8.46
#